data_AF-A0A932SW42-F1
#
_entry.id   AF-A0A932SW42-F1
#
_cell.length_a   1.000
_cell.length_b   1.000
_cell.length_c   1.000
_cell.angle_alpha   90.00
_cell.angle_beta   90.00
_cell.angle_gamma   90.00
#
_symmetry.space_group_name_H-M   'P 1'
#
loop_
_entity.id
_entity.type
_entity.pdbx_description
1 polymer ?
#
loop_
_entity_poly.entity_id
_entity_poly.type
_entity_poly.pdbx_seq_one_letter_code
_entity_poly.pdbx_strand_id
1 'polypeptide(L)'
;MLRPSSDRRKANLYTVRPLAAARKLPNLALGTIFRARGTGEAQRQRGGKMIENVRETIIQRLARHKNAVAGSAFVALATGFWTATESLHVSRPSNTFATAPMMDGARALRPDDSHEDSGSPLNEALRFGRECRAALTPVVDYTAVFTKTELIDGKLCTQVMDFKCRRRPFSVYLRNHRRGGNGREVIFVAGANEGNLLVHEGGLKSIIGTLKLPPDSPRVMETNRHPITDVGLDRLIELAMDKWKTDRREADPAQVEVTFFHDVKIGSAVCDQVQIKHLRQRSTIGYQIGRVSVDRETGLPVHAEVFGWPARQGEEPPLLERYVYTEIRTNVGLTSRDFDPENDEYQFVSR
;
A
#
# COMPACT_ATOMS: atom_id res chain seq x y z
N MET A 1 16.88 10.77 57.93
CA MET A 1 16.03 9.56 58.01
C MET A 1 14.62 9.97 57.62
N LEU A 2 14.13 9.53 56.46
CA LEU A 2 12.75 9.14 56.12
C LEU A 2 12.70 8.90 54.60
N ARG A 3 12.24 7.70 54.21
CA ARG A 3 12.33 7.08 52.88
C ARG A 3 11.27 7.63 51.89
N PRO A 4 11.49 7.52 50.57
CA PRO A 4 10.47 7.86 49.57
C PRO A 4 9.51 6.69 49.31
N SER A 5 8.22 6.98 49.13
CA SER A 5 7.22 6.02 48.65
C SER A 5 7.03 6.14 47.14
N SER A 6 7.20 5.00 46.47
CA SER A 6 6.91 4.80 45.05
C SER A 6 5.50 4.23 44.89
N ASP A 7 4.62 4.87 44.10
CA ASP A 7 3.46 4.18 43.53
C ASP A 7 3.31 4.55 42.05
N ARG A 8 3.84 3.68 41.18
CA ARG A 8 3.62 3.67 39.74
C ARG A 8 2.38 2.83 39.47
N ARG A 9 1.34 3.40 38.84
CA ARG A 9 0.22 2.61 38.27
C ARG A 9 0.21 2.63 36.74
N LYS A 10 0.75 1.53 36.21
CA LYS A 10 0.26 0.65 35.13
C LYS A 10 -0.20 1.27 33.80
N ALA A 11 0.70 1.22 32.82
CA ALA A 11 0.38 1.19 31.40
C ALA A 11 -0.07 -0.22 30.98
N ASN A 12 -1.15 -0.32 30.20
CA ASN A 12 -1.57 -1.57 29.54
C ASN A 12 -0.67 -1.84 28.33
N LEU A 13 0.07 -2.94 28.38
CA LEU A 13 0.93 -3.41 27.30
C LEU A 13 0.27 -4.66 26.68
N TYR A 14 -0.17 -4.61 25.43
CA TYR A 14 -0.51 -5.81 24.67
C TYR A 14 0.77 -6.40 24.08
N THR A 15 1.26 -7.50 24.67
CA THR A 15 2.37 -8.31 24.14
C THR A 15 1.83 -9.56 23.46
N VAL A 16 2.15 -9.73 22.18
CA VAL A 16 1.97 -10.99 21.46
C VAL A 16 3.24 -11.83 21.68
N ARG A 17 3.10 -13.00 22.34
CA ARG A 17 4.17 -14.00 22.47
C ARG A 17 4.10 -15.02 21.32
N PRO A 18 5.24 -15.45 20.74
CA PRO A 18 5.27 -16.54 19.77
C PRO A 18 5.32 -17.90 20.46
N LEU A 19 4.66 -18.91 19.87
CA LEU A 19 4.80 -20.31 20.27
C LEU A 19 5.88 -20.97 19.40
N ALA A 20 7.00 -21.32 20.01
CA ALA A 20 7.98 -22.25 19.44
C ALA A 20 8.27 -23.33 20.48
N ALA A 21 8.10 -24.59 20.10
CA ALA A 21 8.74 -25.73 20.75
C ALA A 21 9.27 -26.65 19.66
N ALA A 22 10.52 -27.06 19.85
CA ALA A 22 11.42 -27.64 18.87
C ALA A 22 11.77 -29.11 19.21
N ARG A 23 12.58 -29.71 18.31
CA ARG A 23 13.51 -30.87 18.47
C ARG A 23 12.92 -32.23 18.01
N LYS A 24 13.61 -33.10 17.27
CA LYS A 24 15.04 -33.22 16.87
C LYS A 24 15.16 -34.24 15.69
N LEU A 25 16.12 -34.00 14.80
CA LEU A 25 16.75 -34.86 13.74
C LEU A 25 17.42 -36.14 14.30
N PRO A 26 17.84 -37.20 13.54
CA PRO A 26 18.82 -37.14 12.40
C PRO A 26 18.67 -38.22 11.26
N ASN A 27 19.04 -37.99 9.98
CA ASN A 27 20.33 -38.15 9.23
C ASN A 27 20.40 -39.38 8.28
N LEU A 28 20.87 -39.12 7.03
CA LEU A 28 21.75 -39.93 6.13
C LEU A 28 21.30 -41.37 5.73
N ALA A 29 21.55 -41.98 4.57
CA ALA A 29 22.16 -41.68 3.26
C ALA A 29 21.95 -42.91 2.34
N LEU A 30 22.00 -42.69 1.02
CA LEU A 30 22.56 -43.52 -0.08
C LEU A 30 22.53 -45.08 -0.09
N GLY A 31 22.16 -45.66 -1.24
CA GLY A 31 22.56 -47.01 -1.70
C GLY A 31 21.40 -47.78 -2.39
N THR A 32 21.24 -47.83 -3.72
CA THR A 32 22.04 -48.50 -4.77
C THR A 32 21.79 -50.03 -4.87
N ILE A 33 21.13 -50.44 -5.98
CA ILE A 33 21.46 -51.58 -6.88
C ILE A 33 20.71 -52.95 -6.84
N PHE A 34 20.14 -53.27 -8.03
CA PHE A 34 20.17 -54.52 -8.84
C PHE A 34 18.92 -55.40 -9.11
N ARG A 35 18.67 -55.55 -10.44
CA ARG A 35 18.45 -56.76 -11.29
C ARG A 35 17.40 -57.81 -10.88
N ALA A 36 16.73 -58.55 -11.77
CA ALA A 36 16.56 -58.58 -13.22
C ALA A 36 15.64 -59.79 -13.57
N ARG A 37 15.09 -59.80 -14.81
CA ARG A 37 14.66 -60.97 -15.63
C ARG A 37 13.48 -61.82 -15.07
N GLY A 38 12.53 -62.30 -15.86
CA GLY A 38 12.35 -62.26 -17.31
C GLY A 38 11.10 -63.07 -17.71
N THR A 39 10.71 -62.90 -18.97
CA THR A 39 10.02 -63.83 -19.88
C THR A 39 8.63 -64.38 -19.53
N GLY A 40 7.69 -64.13 -20.43
CA GLY A 40 6.38 -64.77 -20.47
C GLY A 40 5.48 -64.18 -21.54
N GLU A 41 5.86 -64.35 -22.81
CA GLU A 41 4.95 -64.15 -23.95
C GLU A 41 3.80 -65.16 -23.85
N ALA A 42 2.60 -64.67 -23.53
CA ALA A 42 1.35 -65.31 -23.91
C ALA A 42 0.45 -64.21 -24.47
N GLN A 43 0.40 -64.20 -25.80
CA GLN A 43 -0.51 -63.50 -26.71
C GLN A 43 -1.75 -62.90 -26.04
N ARG A 44 -1.93 -61.57 -26.07
CA ARG A 44 -2.48 -60.86 -27.25
C ARG A 44 -3.59 -61.65 -27.94
N GLN A 45 -4.67 -61.92 -27.22
CA GLN A 45 -6.03 -61.99 -27.78
C GLN A 45 -7.07 -61.94 -26.65
N ARG A 46 -7.10 -60.82 -25.92
CA ARG A 46 -8.23 -60.38 -25.07
C ARG A 46 -8.18 -58.87 -24.78
N GLY A 47 -7.49 -58.12 -25.64
CA GLY A 47 -7.25 -56.67 -25.52
C GLY A 47 -8.20 -55.78 -26.34
N GLY A 48 -9.40 -56.26 -26.68
CA GLY A 48 -10.31 -55.53 -27.57
C GLY A 48 -11.76 -55.39 -27.08
N LYS A 49 -12.12 -55.91 -25.89
CA LYS A 49 -13.51 -55.83 -25.37
C LYS A 49 -13.61 -55.63 -23.85
N MET A 50 -12.54 -55.18 -23.22
CA MET A 50 -12.48 -54.90 -21.77
C MET A 50 -11.70 -53.61 -21.47
N ILE A 51 -11.79 -52.59 -22.32
CA ILE A 51 -11.33 -51.21 -22.03
C ILE A 51 -12.37 -50.18 -22.51
N GLU A 52 -13.65 -50.56 -22.54
CA GLU A 52 -14.75 -49.62 -22.83
C GLU A 52 -15.83 -49.61 -21.72
N ASN A 53 -15.89 -50.65 -20.87
CA ASN A 53 -16.81 -50.71 -19.72
C ASN A 53 -16.18 -50.39 -18.35
N VAL A 54 -15.00 -49.78 -18.31
CA VAL A 54 -14.38 -49.28 -17.04
C VAL A 54 -14.17 -47.76 -17.05
N ARG A 55 -14.42 -47.08 -18.18
CA ARG A 55 -14.32 -45.61 -18.26
C ARG A 55 -15.61 -44.86 -17.90
N GLU A 56 -16.78 -45.50 -17.96
CA GLU A 56 -18.06 -44.86 -17.60
C GLU A 56 -18.43 -44.96 -16.10
N THR A 57 -17.88 -45.91 -15.35
CA THR A 57 -18.27 -46.12 -13.94
C THR A 57 -17.44 -45.30 -12.94
N ILE A 58 -16.31 -44.69 -13.35
CA ILE A 58 -15.44 -43.90 -12.47
C ILE A 58 -15.73 -42.38 -12.56
N ILE A 59 -16.24 -41.90 -13.69
CA ILE A 59 -16.58 -40.48 -13.89
C ILE A 59 -17.84 -40.06 -13.10
N GLN A 60 -18.76 -40.99 -12.78
CA GLN A 60 -19.96 -40.68 -11.98
C GLN A 60 -19.78 -40.78 -10.45
N ARG A 61 -18.61 -41.19 -9.93
CA ARG A 61 -18.36 -41.30 -8.47
C ARG A 61 -17.35 -40.29 -7.88
N LEU A 62 -16.67 -39.49 -8.69
CA LEU A 62 -15.73 -38.45 -8.21
C LEU A 62 -16.31 -37.02 -8.19
N ALA A 63 -17.58 -36.83 -8.53
CA ALA A 63 -18.27 -35.53 -8.51
C ALA A 63 -18.98 -35.19 -7.18
N ARG A 64 -18.78 -35.96 -6.08
CA ARG A 64 -19.52 -35.74 -4.82
C ARG A 64 -18.71 -35.48 -3.54
N HIS A 65 -17.38 -35.34 -3.61
CA HIS A 65 -16.61 -34.82 -2.47
C HIS A 65 -15.45 -33.94 -2.94
N LYS A 66 -15.66 -32.63 -3.00
CA LYS A 66 -14.59 -31.64 -3.07
C LYS A 66 -14.63 -30.77 -1.82
N ASN A 67 -13.78 -31.12 -0.86
CA ASN A 67 -13.18 -30.21 0.09
C ASN A 67 -11.80 -30.77 0.46
N ALA A 68 -10.83 -29.85 0.61
CA ALA A 68 -9.47 -30.03 1.10
C ALA A 68 -8.33 -30.19 0.06
N VAL A 69 -7.60 -29.07 -0.07
CA VAL A 69 -6.13 -28.93 0.00
C VAL A 69 -5.27 -29.16 -1.26
N ALA A 70 -4.49 -28.11 -1.54
CA ALA A 70 -3.18 -28.00 -2.19
C ALA A 70 -3.08 -28.10 -3.73
N GLY A 71 -2.64 -26.98 -4.32
CA GLY A 71 -1.26 -26.92 -4.80
C GLY A 71 -1.04 -27.09 -6.31
N SER A 72 -0.66 -25.96 -6.91
CA SER A 72 0.32 -25.82 -8.01
C SER A 72 -0.16 -25.90 -9.47
N ALA A 73 0.00 -24.73 -10.10
CA ALA A 73 0.54 -24.50 -11.44
C ALA A 73 -0.23 -25.06 -12.65
N PHE A 74 -0.91 -24.18 -13.39
CA PHE A 74 -0.92 -24.23 -14.85
C PHE A 74 -1.01 -22.82 -15.46
N VAL A 75 -0.17 -22.63 -16.47
CA VAL A 75 -0.07 -21.49 -17.39
C VAL A 75 -1.16 -21.63 -18.46
N ALA A 76 -1.91 -20.55 -18.75
CA ALA A 76 -2.62 -20.30 -20.01
C ALA A 76 -3.04 -18.81 -20.01
N LEU A 77 -2.41 -17.91 -20.77
CA LEU A 77 -2.67 -17.58 -22.18
C LEU A 77 -4.15 -17.41 -22.53
N ALA A 78 -4.43 -16.22 -23.04
CA ALA A 78 -5.73 -15.63 -23.28
C ALA A 78 -6.59 -16.36 -24.32
N THR A 79 -7.90 -16.45 -24.03
CA THR A 79 -8.99 -16.32 -25.00
C THR A 79 -10.23 -15.87 -24.23
N GLY A 80 -10.79 -14.72 -24.60
CA GLY A 80 -12.03 -14.21 -24.00
C GLY A 80 -13.23 -15.06 -24.38
N PHE A 81 -14.20 -15.14 -23.48
CA PHE A 81 -15.62 -15.30 -23.79
C PHE A 81 -16.43 -14.74 -22.63
N TRP A 82 -17.29 -13.78 -22.93
CA TRP A 82 -18.26 -13.18 -22.03
C TRP A 82 -19.39 -14.18 -21.77
N THR A 83 -19.74 -14.39 -20.51
CA THR A 83 -21.11 -14.74 -20.13
C THR A 83 -21.55 -13.79 -19.01
N ALA A 84 -22.59 -13.03 -19.33
CA ALA A 84 -23.24 -12.11 -18.43
C ALA A 84 -23.93 -12.87 -17.30
N THR A 85 -23.66 -12.48 -16.06
CA THR A 85 -24.55 -12.69 -14.93
C THR A 85 -24.70 -11.38 -14.17
N GLU A 86 -25.94 -11.09 -13.81
CA GLU A 86 -26.42 -9.84 -13.22
C GLU A 86 -25.55 -9.40 -12.05
N SER A 87 -24.91 -8.24 -12.20
CA SER A 87 -24.20 -7.55 -11.14
C SER A 87 -25.15 -6.55 -10.49
N LEU A 88 -25.40 -6.73 -9.19
CA LEU A 88 -25.94 -5.67 -8.34
C LEU A 88 -25.08 -4.42 -8.53
N HIS A 89 -25.70 -3.36 -9.06
CA HIS A 89 -25.08 -2.05 -9.26
C HIS A 89 -24.64 -1.48 -7.90
N VAL A 90 -23.36 -1.65 -7.57
CA VAL A 90 -22.67 -0.73 -6.67
C VAL A 90 -22.11 0.36 -7.55
N SER A 91 -22.80 1.49 -7.58
CA SER A 91 -22.36 2.70 -8.25
C SER A 91 -20.96 3.06 -7.75
N ARG A 92 -19.95 2.91 -8.61
CA ARG A 92 -18.61 3.48 -8.39
C ARG A 92 -18.79 4.99 -8.28
N PRO A 93 -18.39 5.66 -7.19
CA PRO A 93 -18.16 7.09 -7.27
C PRO A 93 -17.01 7.29 -8.25
N SER A 94 -17.32 7.89 -9.39
CA SER A 94 -16.35 8.45 -10.31
C SER A 94 -15.53 9.49 -9.54
N ASN A 95 -14.33 9.13 -9.11
CA ASN A 95 -13.31 10.10 -8.76
C ASN A 95 -12.84 10.78 -10.04
N THR A 96 -13.67 11.67 -10.57
CA THR A 96 -13.26 12.64 -11.56
C THR A 96 -12.42 13.67 -10.82
N PHE A 97 -11.15 13.37 -10.57
CA PHE A 97 -10.19 14.42 -10.32
C PHE A 97 -10.09 15.20 -11.62
N ALA A 98 -10.60 16.43 -11.60
CA ALA A 98 -10.29 17.41 -12.62
C ALA A 98 -8.76 17.40 -12.82
N THR A 99 -8.34 17.24 -14.07
CA THR A 99 -6.94 17.35 -14.50
C THR A 99 -6.30 18.56 -13.82
N ALA A 100 -5.39 18.29 -12.87
CA ALA A 100 -4.60 19.35 -12.29
C ALA A 100 -3.66 19.88 -13.39
N PRO A 101 -3.64 21.19 -13.67
CA PRO A 101 -2.71 21.73 -14.64
C PRO A 101 -1.27 21.53 -14.15
N MET A 102 -0.39 21.17 -15.07
CA MET A 102 1.06 21.10 -14.85
C MET A 102 1.54 22.43 -14.24
N MET A 103 2.29 22.35 -13.14
CA MET A 103 2.86 23.53 -12.49
C MET A 103 3.98 24.11 -13.35
N ASP A 104 3.65 25.20 -14.05
CA ASP A 104 4.60 26.26 -14.35
C ASP A 104 4.77 27.16 -13.12
N GLY A 105 5.90 27.86 -13.05
CA GLY A 105 6.42 28.56 -11.88
C GLY A 105 5.47 29.53 -11.16
N ALA A 106 5.76 29.73 -9.87
CA ALA A 106 5.16 30.75 -9.00
C ALA A 106 3.64 30.65 -8.80
N ARG A 107 3.18 29.64 -8.06
CA ARG A 107 1.87 29.73 -7.41
C ARG A 107 1.97 30.71 -6.25
N ALA A 108 1.55 31.95 -6.50
CA ALA A 108 1.24 32.93 -5.47
C ALA A 108 0.43 32.24 -4.37
N LEU A 109 0.86 32.42 -3.12
CA LEU A 109 0.10 32.03 -1.94
C LEU A 109 -1.33 32.55 -2.12
N ARG A 110 -2.29 31.63 -2.27
CA ARG A 110 -3.71 32.02 -2.24
C ARG A 110 -3.96 32.69 -0.88
N PRO A 111 -4.73 33.79 -0.83
CA PRO A 111 -5.06 34.43 0.45
C PRO A 111 -5.63 33.38 1.39
N ASP A 112 -5.15 33.39 2.62
CA ASP A 112 -5.67 32.55 3.70
C ASP A 112 -7.19 32.79 3.81
N ASP A 113 -7.98 31.72 3.68
CA ASP A 113 -9.43 31.74 3.81
C ASP A 113 -9.79 32.08 5.27
N SER A 114 -9.79 33.38 5.57
CA SER A 114 -10.02 34.01 6.87
C SER A 114 -11.49 33.98 7.33
N HIS A 115 -12.24 32.95 6.95
CA HIS A 115 -13.41 32.54 7.72
C HIS A 115 -12.94 31.54 8.78
N GLU A 116 -12.37 32.06 9.86
CA GLU A 116 -12.28 31.34 11.12
C GLU A 116 -13.72 31.13 11.63
N ASP A 117 -14.32 30.01 11.24
CA ASP A 117 -15.53 29.51 11.91
C ASP A 117 -15.12 29.07 13.31
N SER A 118 -15.16 30.02 14.26
CA SER A 118 -14.51 29.97 15.58
C SER A 118 -14.99 28.84 16.50
N GLY A 119 -15.94 28.00 16.07
CA GLY A 119 -16.45 26.85 16.81
C GLY A 119 -16.21 25.47 16.18
N SER A 120 -15.61 25.38 14.99
CA SER A 120 -15.44 24.07 14.33
C SER A 120 -14.43 23.18 15.06
N PRO A 121 -14.77 21.90 15.36
CA PRO A 121 -13.83 20.97 15.98
C PRO A 121 -12.61 20.67 15.09
N LEU A 122 -12.71 20.94 13.78
CA LEU A 122 -11.63 20.74 12.81
C LEU A 122 -10.57 21.84 12.85
N ASN A 123 -10.81 22.98 13.53
CA ASN A 123 -9.81 24.05 13.63
C ASN A 123 -8.52 23.58 14.31
N GLU A 124 -8.65 22.69 15.30
CA GLU A 124 -7.49 22.11 15.99
C GLU A 124 -6.71 21.15 15.10
N ALA A 125 -7.40 20.33 14.31
CA ALA A 125 -6.76 19.46 13.32
C ALA A 125 -6.01 20.29 12.26
N LEU A 126 -6.62 21.39 11.78
CA LEU A 126 -5.98 22.31 10.85
C LEU A 126 -4.76 23.00 11.46
N ARG A 127 -4.79 23.36 12.75
CA ARG A 127 -3.64 23.89 13.48
C ARG A 127 -2.52 22.85 13.57
N PHE A 128 -2.82 21.63 13.98
CA PHE A 128 -1.89 20.50 14.01
C PHE A 128 -1.23 20.27 12.63
N GLY A 129 -2.01 20.34 11.55
CA GLY A 129 -1.48 20.23 10.19
C GLY A 129 -0.55 21.39 9.79
N ARG A 130 -0.85 22.63 10.19
CA ARG A 130 0.02 23.79 9.93
C ARG A 130 1.36 23.67 10.66
N GLU A 131 1.36 23.22 11.91
CA GLU A 131 2.58 22.99 12.69
C GLU A 131 3.45 21.91 12.04
N CYS A 132 2.84 20.80 11.60
CA CYS A 132 3.53 19.75 10.85
C CYS A 132 4.13 20.26 9.53
N ARG A 133 3.40 21.10 8.77
CA ARG A 133 3.94 21.75 7.56
C ARG A 133 5.11 22.68 7.88
N ALA A 134 5.06 23.40 8.99
CA ALA A 134 6.17 24.25 9.42
C ALA A 134 7.43 23.41 9.68
N ALA A 135 7.31 22.25 10.34
CA ALA A 135 8.40 21.31 10.60
C ALA A 135 9.03 20.73 9.33
N LEU A 136 8.28 20.67 8.21
CA LEU A 136 8.80 20.26 6.90
C LEU A 136 9.60 21.36 6.18
N THR A 137 9.53 22.62 6.61
CA THR A 137 10.22 23.75 5.94
C THR A 137 11.73 23.53 5.74
N PRO A 138 12.52 23.08 6.74
CA PRO A 138 13.96 22.88 6.59
C PRO A 138 14.34 21.59 5.83
N VAL A 139 13.37 20.74 5.47
CA VAL A 139 13.64 19.49 4.73
C VAL A 139 13.77 19.83 3.25
N VAL A 140 14.88 19.50 2.62
CA VAL A 140 15.13 19.72 1.18
C VAL A 140 14.96 18.42 0.41
N ASP A 141 15.46 17.34 0.98
CA ASP A 141 15.36 15.98 0.48
C ASP A 141 15.30 14.99 1.66
N TYR A 142 14.92 13.75 1.39
CA TYR A 142 14.97 12.69 2.38
C TYR A 142 14.95 11.29 1.75
N THR A 143 15.43 10.31 2.52
CA THR A 143 15.19 8.89 2.28
C THR A 143 14.27 8.31 3.33
N ALA A 144 13.52 7.27 3.01
CA ALA A 144 12.70 6.51 3.96
C ALA A 144 12.51 5.07 3.49
N VAL A 145 11.97 4.23 4.37
CA VAL A 145 11.23 3.02 3.98
C VAL A 145 9.75 3.39 3.96
N PHE A 146 9.13 3.30 2.79
CA PHE A 146 7.72 3.62 2.59
C PHE A 146 6.89 2.34 2.53
N THR A 147 5.98 2.17 3.48
CA THR A 147 4.98 1.10 3.47
C THR A 147 3.62 1.67 3.09
N LYS A 148 3.02 1.09 2.06
CA LYS A 148 1.71 1.44 1.56
C LYS A 148 0.79 0.24 1.58
N THR A 149 -0.37 0.37 2.21
CA THR A 149 -1.45 -0.61 2.17
C THR A 149 -2.70 0.07 1.62
N GLU A 150 -3.25 -0.42 0.51
CA GLU A 150 -4.43 0.15 -0.13
C GLU A 150 -5.47 -0.93 -0.45
N LEU A 151 -6.75 -0.58 -0.32
CA LEU A 151 -7.87 -1.39 -0.80
C LEU A 151 -8.08 -1.13 -2.29
N ILE A 152 -7.68 -2.10 -3.12
CA ILE A 152 -7.77 -2.08 -4.58
C ILE A 152 -8.64 -3.27 -5.02
N ASP A 153 -9.70 -3.01 -5.79
CA ASP A 153 -10.65 -4.03 -6.26
C ASP A 153 -11.11 -5.02 -5.17
N GLY A 154 -11.41 -4.49 -3.98
CA GLY A 154 -11.89 -5.24 -2.83
C GLY A 154 -10.82 -6.04 -2.07
N LYS A 155 -9.53 -5.86 -2.39
CA LYS A 155 -8.42 -6.55 -1.73
C LYS A 155 -7.40 -5.55 -1.17
N LEU A 156 -6.92 -5.81 0.05
CA LEU A 156 -5.82 -5.06 0.61
C LEU A 156 -4.50 -5.50 -0.03
N CYS A 157 -3.80 -4.56 -0.64
CA CYS A 157 -2.50 -4.75 -1.24
C CYS A 157 -1.46 -3.95 -0.46
N THR A 158 -0.45 -4.63 0.07
CA THR A 158 0.66 -3.99 0.79
C THR A 158 1.95 -4.03 -0.03
N GLN A 159 2.60 -2.88 -0.16
CA GLN A 159 3.90 -2.69 -0.78
C GLN A 159 4.84 -2.00 0.20
N VAL A 160 6.07 -2.47 0.28
CA VAL A 160 7.15 -1.84 1.05
C VAL A 160 8.22 -1.43 0.04
N MET A 161 8.69 -0.20 0.10
CA MET A 161 9.61 0.38 -0.87
C MET A 161 10.71 1.17 -0.19
N ASP A 162 11.93 1.08 -0.72
CA ASP A 162 12.95 2.11 -0.49
C ASP A 162 12.50 3.38 -1.21
N PHE A 163 12.55 4.50 -0.51
CA PHE A 163 11.98 5.77 -0.95
C PHE A 163 13.04 6.86 -0.92
N LYS A 164 13.20 7.59 -2.01
CA LYS A 164 13.97 8.83 -2.09
C LYS A 164 13.05 9.95 -2.58
N CYS A 165 13.08 11.10 -1.93
CA CYS A 165 12.37 12.29 -2.39
C CYS A 165 13.22 13.53 -2.26
N ARG A 166 13.25 14.34 -3.32
CA ARG A 166 13.80 15.69 -3.33
C ARG A 166 12.65 16.65 -3.64
N ARG A 167 12.50 17.71 -2.86
CA ARG A 167 11.32 18.60 -2.98
C ARG A 167 11.39 19.55 -4.18
N ARG A 168 12.59 19.90 -4.66
CA ARG A 168 12.79 20.82 -5.79
C ARG A 168 13.93 20.39 -6.73
N PRO A 169 13.65 20.16 -8.04
CA PRO A 169 12.32 19.86 -8.56
C PRO A 169 11.74 18.65 -7.79
N PHE A 170 10.41 18.58 -7.66
CA PHE A 170 9.78 17.44 -6.98
C PHE A 170 10.16 16.15 -7.72
N SER A 171 10.97 15.33 -7.05
CA SER A 171 11.59 14.14 -7.63
C SER A 171 11.39 12.98 -6.67
N VAL A 172 10.97 11.83 -7.18
CA VAL A 172 10.69 10.62 -6.41
C VAL A 172 11.40 9.45 -7.06
N TYR A 173 12.06 8.64 -6.25
CA TYR A 173 12.50 7.31 -6.63
C TYR A 173 11.94 6.28 -5.66
N LEU A 174 11.35 5.22 -6.21
CA LEU A 174 10.80 4.08 -5.48
C LEU A 174 11.49 2.81 -5.95
N ARG A 175 11.83 1.93 -5.02
CA ARG A 175 12.24 0.56 -5.33
C ARG A 175 11.56 -0.41 -4.38
N ASN A 176 10.99 -1.50 -4.89
CA ASN A 176 10.42 -2.54 -4.03
C ASN A 176 11.46 -3.03 -3.01
N HIS A 177 11.12 -2.96 -1.73
CA HIS A 177 11.98 -3.28 -0.60
C HIS A 177 12.11 -4.80 -0.47
N ARG A 178 13.28 -5.37 -0.83
CA ARG A 178 13.60 -6.78 -0.56
C ARG A 178 15.11 -7.03 -0.46
N ARG A 179 15.48 -7.84 0.54
CA ARG A 179 16.72 -8.62 0.56
C ARG A 179 16.67 -9.62 -0.60
N GLY A 180 17.46 -9.40 -1.66
CA GLY A 180 17.71 -10.43 -2.70
C GLY A 180 17.75 -10.01 -4.18
N GLY A 181 17.49 -8.74 -4.53
CA GLY A 181 17.70 -8.23 -5.90
C GLY A 181 16.47 -8.25 -6.83
N ASN A 182 16.48 -7.31 -7.80
CA ASN A 182 15.55 -7.05 -8.91
C ASN A 182 14.07 -6.85 -8.52
N GLY A 183 13.80 -5.71 -7.86
CA GLY A 183 12.46 -5.19 -7.64
C GLY A 183 12.03 -4.21 -8.73
N ARG A 184 10.74 -3.87 -8.76
CA ARG A 184 10.26 -2.73 -9.57
C ARG A 184 10.92 -1.45 -9.09
N GLU A 185 11.40 -0.65 -10.03
CA GLU A 185 11.93 0.69 -9.80
C GLU A 185 11.08 1.71 -10.53
N VAL A 186 10.87 2.87 -9.90
CA VAL A 186 10.09 3.97 -10.48
C VAL A 186 10.82 5.27 -10.22
N ILE A 187 11.00 6.07 -11.28
CA ILE A 187 11.49 7.45 -11.20
C ILE A 187 10.39 8.39 -11.67
N PHE A 188 10.18 9.46 -10.92
CA PHE A 188 9.39 10.61 -11.36
C PHE A 188 10.15 11.90 -11.06
N VAL A 189 10.19 12.81 -12.03
CA VAL A 189 10.81 14.13 -11.87
C VAL A 189 9.86 15.15 -12.50
N ALA A 190 9.31 16.05 -11.68
CA ALA A 190 8.43 17.10 -12.15
C ALA A 190 9.17 18.00 -13.17
N GLY A 191 8.54 18.24 -14.32
CA GLY A 191 9.11 19.03 -15.41
C GLY A 191 10.09 18.26 -16.33
N ALA A 192 10.28 16.96 -16.12
CA ALA A 192 11.10 16.10 -16.98
C ALA A 192 10.28 14.95 -17.58
N ASN A 193 10.91 14.16 -18.46
CA ASN A 193 10.34 12.93 -19.06
C ASN A 193 8.95 13.13 -19.71
N GLU A 194 8.68 14.32 -20.26
CA GLU A 194 7.37 14.67 -20.83
C GLU A 194 6.22 14.53 -19.81
N GLY A 195 6.52 14.72 -18.52
CA GLY A 195 5.57 14.54 -17.41
C GLY A 195 5.33 13.08 -17.01
N ASN A 196 5.99 12.12 -17.66
CA ASN A 196 5.83 10.69 -17.37
C ASN A 196 6.71 10.23 -16.22
N LEU A 197 6.27 9.17 -15.53
CA LEU A 197 7.14 8.35 -14.70
C LEU A 197 7.84 7.28 -15.55
N LEU A 198 9.06 6.94 -15.15
CA LEU A 198 9.84 5.85 -15.73
C LEU A 198 9.69 4.63 -14.84
N VAL A 199 9.27 3.50 -15.40
CA VAL A 199 9.16 2.22 -14.68
C VAL A 199 10.14 1.22 -15.26
N HIS A 200 10.92 0.61 -14.39
CA HIS A 200 11.62 -0.64 -14.69
C HIS A 200 11.01 -1.78 -13.88
N GLU A 201 10.62 -2.86 -14.54
CA GLU A 201 10.09 -4.05 -13.87
C GLU A 201 11.22 -5.06 -13.66
N GLY A 202 11.35 -5.60 -12.45
CA GLY A 202 12.31 -6.66 -12.15
C GLY A 202 11.92 -8.04 -12.72
N GLY A 203 12.89 -8.97 -12.72
CA GLY A 203 12.69 -10.36 -13.12
C GLY A 203 12.43 -10.54 -14.63
N LEU A 204 11.66 -11.56 -15.03
CA LEU A 204 11.35 -11.85 -16.44
C LEU A 204 10.69 -10.68 -17.19
N LYS A 205 10.12 -9.70 -16.47
CA LYS A 205 9.49 -8.51 -17.05
C LYS A 205 10.49 -7.43 -17.45
N SER A 206 11.77 -7.53 -17.04
CA SER A 206 12.81 -6.56 -17.39
C SER A 206 13.12 -6.50 -18.90
N ILE A 207 12.80 -7.55 -19.65
CA ILE A 207 12.97 -7.66 -21.11
C ILE A 207 12.22 -6.54 -21.86
N ILE A 208 11.15 -6.00 -21.27
CA ILE A 208 10.36 -4.91 -21.87
C ILE A 208 11.16 -3.60 -21.91
N GLY A 209 12.19 -3.48 -21.05
CA GLY A 209 12.96 -2.26 -20.85
C GLY A 209 12.21 -1.22 -20.01
N THR A 210 12.70 0.00 -20.03
CA THR A 210 12.11 1.13 -19.30
C THR A 210 10.80 1.58 -19.96
N LEU A 211 9.70 1.57 -19.21
CA LEU A 211 8.40 2.07 -19.64
C LEU A 211 8.25 3.55 -19.24
N LYS A 212 7.72 4.36 -20.15
CA LYS A 212 7.26 5.74 -19.86
C LYS A 212 5.74 5.72 -19.73
N LEU A 213 5.21 6.13 -18.58
CA LEU A 213 3.77 6.11 -18.32
C LEU A 213 3.32 7.45 -17.71
N PRO A 214 2.15 7.98 -18.10
CA PRO A 214 1.55 9.09 -17.38
C PRO A 214 1.23 8.68 -15.92
N PRO A 215 1.48 9.56 -14.92
CA PRO A 215 1.25 9.25 -13.51
C PRO A 215 -0.16 8.81 -13.13
N ASP A 216 -1.16 9.26 -13.88
CA ASP A 216 -2.59 9.02 -13.69
C ASP A 216 -3.17 8.02 -14.70
N SER A 217 -2.32 7.41 -15.54
CA SER A 217 -2.80 6.45 -16.55
C SER A 217 -3.52 5.26 -15.89
N PRO A 218 -4.57 4.68 -16.52
CA PRO A 218 -5.31 3.55 -15.95
C PRO A 218 -4.42 2.40 -15.50
N ARG A 219 -3.37 2.09 -16.29
CA ARG A 219 -2.39 1.05 -15.95
C ARG A 219 -1.61 1.33 -14.66
N VAL A 220 -1.28 2.60 -14.39
CA VAL A 220 -0.63 2.99 -13.12
C VAL A 220 -1.65 2.91 -11.99
N MET A 221 -2.86 3.42 -12.21
CA MET A 221 -3.89 3.50 -11.17
C MET A 221 -4.56 2.16 -10.86
N GLU A 222 -4.43 1.14 -11.71
CA GLU A 222 -4.88 -0.24 -11.47
C GLU A 222 -4.35 -0.84 -10.15
N THR A 223 -3.19 -0.37 -9.68
CA THR A 223 -2.59 -0.85 -8.42
C THR A 223 -2.37 0.26 -7.39
N ASN A 224 -3.00 1.44 -7.58
CA ASN A 224 -2.73 2.62 -6.76
C ASN A 224 -4.00 3.43 -6.52
N ARG A 225 -4.21 3.94 -5.30
CA ARG A 225 -5.29 4.91 -5.01
C ARG A 225 -4.91 6.35 -5.37
N HIS A 226 -3.62 6.65 -5.38
CA HIS A 226 -3.07 7.97 -5.71
C HIS A 226 -1.90 7.85 -6.68
N PRO A 227 -1.73 8.81 -7.60
CA PRO A 227 -0.58 8.88 -8.49
C PRO A 227 0.71 9.14 -7.70
N ILE A 228 1.86 8.88 -8.33
CA ILE A 228 3.18 9.15 -7.72
C ILE A 228 3.39 10.65 -7.41
N THR A 229 2.60 11.55 -8.01
CA THR A 229 2.63 13.00 -7.72
C THR A 229 2.12 13.36 -6.32
N ASP A 230 1.41 12.42 -5.69
CA ASP A 230 0.74 12.57 -4.40
C ASP A 230 1.47 11.84 -3.26
N VAL A 231 2.66 11.31 -3.53
CA VAL A 231 3.50 10.65 -2.53
C VAL A 231 4.44 11.64 -1.85
N GLY A 232 4.85 11.31 -0.63
CA GLY A 232 5.81 12.06 0.17
C GLY A 232 5.19 12.76 1.38
N LEU A 233 6.05 13.25 2.29
CA LEU A 233 5.66 13.82 3.58
C LEU A 233 4.83 15.09 3.41
N ASP A 234 5.22 15.98 2.48
CA ASP A 234 4.44 17.18 2.14
C ASP A 234 3.04 16.81 1.64
N ARG A 235 2.97 15.89 0.68
CA ARG A 235 1.70 15.48 0.07
C ARG A 235 0.78 14.80 1.06
N LEU A 236 1.32 13.97 1.95
CA LEU A 236 0.55 13.30 2.99
C LEU A 236 -0.20 14.34 3.85
N ILE A 237 0.49 15.37 4.36
CA ILE A 237 -0.15 16.37 5.21
C ILE A 237 -1.02 17.35 4.42
N GLU A 238 -0.64 17.72 3.19
CA GLU A 238 -1.45 18.57 2.32
C GLU A 238 -2.80 17.92 1.99
N LEU A 239 -2.80 16.65 1.57
CA LEU A 239 -4.01 15.90 1.25
C LEU A 239 -4.91 15.68 2.47
N ALA A 240 -4.32 15.52 3.66
CA ALA A 240 -5.08 15.44 4.90
C ALA A 240 -5.74 16.79 5.24
N MET A 241 -4.97 17.88 5.23
CA MET A 241 -5.50 19.21 5.50
C MET A 241 -6.56 19.64 4.49
N ASP A 242 -6.43 19.28 3.21
CA ASP A 242 -7.44 19.60 2.21
C ASP A 242 -8.75 18.85 2.45
N LYS A 243 -8.68 17.58 2.91
CA LYS A 243 -9.87 16.86 3.41
C LYS A 243 -10.49 17.57 4.61
N TRP A 244 -9.69 17.99 5.59
CA TRP A 244 -10.20 18.67 6.79
C TRP A 244 -10.82 20.02 6.48
N LYS A 245 -10.29 20.77 5.51
CA LYS A 245 -10.91 22.01 5.01
C LYS A 245 -12.25 21.72 4.33
N THR A 246 -12.33 20.65 3.54
CA THR A 246 -13.59 20.22 2.92
C THR A 246 -14.60 19.80 3.97
N ASP A 247 -14.21 18.97 4.93
CA ASP A 247 -15.07 18.56 6.04
C ASP A 247 -15.56 19.77 6.84
N ARG A 248 -14.69 20.77 7.09
CA ARG A 248 -15.09 22.02 7.77
C ARG A 248 -16.17 22.79 7.00
N ARG A 249 -16.16 22.73 5.66
CA ARG A 249 -17.15 23.42 4.82
C ARG A 249 -18.45 22.63 4.65
N GLU A 250 -18.38 21.30 4.66
CA GLU A 250 -19.47 20.45 4.18
C GLU A 250 -20.11 19.55 5.26
N ALA A 251 -19.37 19.26 6.33
CA ALA A 251 -19.87 18.45 7.43
C ALA A 251 -20.65 19.31 8.43
N ASP A 252 -21.67 18.71 9.05
CA ASP A 252 -22.28 19.26 10.25
C ASP A 252 -21.27 19.12 11.40
N PRO A 253 -20.85 20.22 12.06
CA PRO A 253 -19.90 20.15 13.18
C PRO A 253 -20.32 19.19 14.29
N ALA A 254 -21.63 19.00 14.52
CA ALA A 254 -22.15 18.06 15.52
C ALA A 254 -22.00 16.58 15.10
N GLN A 255 -21.61 16.31 13.85
CA GLN A 255 -21.39 14.97 13.30
C GLN A 255 -19.91 14.65 13.05
N VAL A 256 -18.99 15.51 13.51
CA VAL A 256 -17.54 15.33 13.38
C VAL A 256 -16.90 15.27 14.76
N GLU A 257 -16.29 14.14 15.08
CA GLU A 257 -15.46 13.96 16.27
C GLU A 257 -13.99 14.15 15.90
N VAL A 258 -13.29 15.05 16.59
CA VAL A 258 -11.83 15.21 16.49
C VAL A 258 -11.21 14.75 17.80
N THR A 259 -10.25 13.84 17.72
CA THR A 259 -9.58 13.27 18.91
C THR A 259 -8.08 13.30 18.72
N PHE A 260 -7.37 13.76 19.75
CA PHE A 260 -5.91 13.71 19.81
C PHE A 260 -5.46 12.56 20.70
N PHE A 261 -4.55 11.75 20.18
CA PHE A 261 -3.87 10.69 20.91
C PHE A 261 -2.40 11.04 21.03
N HIS A 262 -1.84 10.81 22.21
CA HIS A 262 -0.41 11.00 22.49
C HIS A 262 0.27 9.65 22.68
N ASP A 263 1.58 9.61 22.45
CA ASP A 263 2.43 8.43 22.63
C ASP A 263 2.01 7.20 21.78
N VAL A 264 1.43 7.45 20.61
CA VAL A 264 1.08 6.41 19.65
C VAL A 264 2.35 5.88 19.00
N LYS A 265 2.55 4.56 18.99
CA LYS A 265 3.73 3.94 18.37
C LYS A 265 3.49 3.64 16.90
N ILE A 266 4.30 4.22 16.03
CA ILE A 266 4.33 3.94 14.59
C ILE A 266 5.74 3.44 14.23
N GLY A 267 5.88 2.14 14.02
CA GLY A 267 7.20 1.52 13.93
C GLY A 267 8.00 1.74 15.23
N SER A 268 9.16 2.39 15.13
CA SER A 268 9.98 2.81 16.28
C SER A 268 9.66 4.22 16.79
N ALA A 269 8.90 5.02 16.06
CA ALA A 269 8.61 6.41 16.41
C ALA A 269 7.49 6.51 17.47
N VAL A 270 7.60 7.52 18.34
CA VAL A 270 6.55 7.90 19.31
C VAL A 270 5.88 9.16 18.77
N CYS A 271 4.59 9.06 18.48
CA CYS A 271 3.86 10.06 17.71
C CYS A 271 2.71 10.68 18.50
N ASP A 272 2.39 11.92 18.15
CA ASP A 272 1.07 12.50 18.38
C ASP A 272 0.19 12.19 17.16
N GLN A 273 -1.08 11.86 17.38
CA GLN A 273 -2.02 11.50 16.32
C GLN A 273 -3.29 12.32 16.44
N VAL A 274 -3.73 12.89 15.31
CA VAL A 274 -5.08 13.42 15.15
C VAL A 274 -5.95 12.38 14.46
N GLN A 275 -7.14 12.12 15.00
CA GLN A 275 -8.20 11.33 14.40
C GLN A 275 -9.41 12.21 14.14
N ILE A 276 -9.95 12.13 12.93
CA ILE A 276 -11.26 12.68 12.56
C ILE A 276 -12.19 11.51 12.29
N LYS A 277 -13.35 11.53 12.93
CA LYS A 277 -14.40 10.53 12.78
C LYS A 277 -15.73 11.19 12.46
N HIS A 278 -16.32 10.74 11.36
CA HIS A 278 -17.65 11.15 10.91
C HIS A 278 -18.69 10.20 11.50
N LEU A 279 -19.74 10.75 12.12
CA LEU A 279 -20.78 9.95 12.79
C LEU A 279 -21.88 9.48 11.84
N ARG A 280 -22.09 10.19 10.72
CA ARG A 280 -23.08 9.85 9.71
C ARG A 280 -22.53 9.96 8.31
N GLN A 281 -22.87 8.95 7.49
CA GLN A 281 -22.49 8.92 6.09
C GLN A 281 -23.20 10.02 5.31
N ARG A 282 -22.43 10.75 4.50
CA ARG A 282 -22.91 11.72 3.52
C ARG A 282 -22.27 11.43 2.18
N SER A 283 -22.97 11.74 1.09
CA SER A 283 -22.45 11.53 -0.26
C SER A 283 -21.16 12.31 -0.54
N THR A 284 -20.98 13.45 0.11
CA THR A 284 -19.77 14.28 -0.02
C THR A 284 -18.59 13.82 0.83
N ILE A 285 -18.82 12.95 1.82
CA ILE A 285 -17.80 12.49 2.77
C ILE A 285 -17.50 11.01 2.50
N GLY A 286 -16.46 10.77 1.71
CA GLY A 286 -16.09 9.42 1.23
C GLY A 286 -15.43 8.49 2.27
N TYR A 287 -15.29 8.90 3.52
CA TYR A 287 -14.61 8.13 4.56
C TYR A 287 -15.26 8.33 5.94
N GLN A 288 -15.15 7.34 6.82
CA GLN A 288 -15.66 7.46 8.19
C GLN A 288 -14.58 7.92 9.16
N ILE A 289 -13.35 7.39 9.06
CA ILE A 289 -12.26 7.69 9.99
C ILE A 289 -11.01 8.04 9.21
N GLY A 290 -10.39 9.18 9.53
CA GLY A 290 -9.08 9.57 9.04
C GLY A 290 -8.14 9.80 10.21
N ARG A 291 -6.91 9.31 10.12
CA ARG A 291 -5.87 9.53 11.13
C ARG A 291 -4.58 10.01 10.47
N VAL A 292 -3.91 10.94 11.13
CA VAL A 292 -2.55 11.38 10.78
C VAL A 292 -1.72 11.36 12.04
N SER A 293 -0.54 10.75 11.97
CA SER A 293 0.43 10.69 13.05
C SER A 293 1.70 11.46 12.69
N VAL A 294 2.15 12.29 13.62
CA VAL A 294 3.34 13.11 13.53
C VAL A 294 4.33 12.65 14.59
N ASP A 295 5.57 12.40 14.17
CA ASP A 295 6.65 12.04 15.08
C ASP A 295 6.94 13.19 16.05
N ARG A 296 6.96 12.92 17.36
CA ARG A 296 7.11 13.97 18.39
C ARG A 296 8.49 14.60 18.40
N GLU A 297 9.51 13.86 17.97
CA GLU A 297 10.89 14.35 17.95
C GLU A 297 11.11 15.32 16.78
N THR A 298 10.66 14.93 15.59
CA THR A 298 10.97 15.68 14.36
C THR A 298 9.83 16.60 13.89
N GLY A 299 8.59 16.38 14.34
CA GLY A 299 7.41 17.08 13.83
C GLY A 299 6.98 16.63 12.42
N LEU A 300 7.59 15.57 11.88
CA LEU A 300 7.32 15.07 10.53
C LEU A 300 6.08 14.16 10.49
N PRO A 301 5.26 14.21 9.40
CA PRO A 301 4.10 13.36 9.26
C PRO A 301 4.52 11.96 8.79
N VAL A 302 4.60 11.01 9.72
CA VAL A 302 5.13 9.67 9.43
C VAL A 302 4.06 8.65 9.07
N HIS A 303 2.79 8.95 9.32
CA HIS A 303 1.70 8.02 9.05
C HIS A 303 0.37 8.70 8.75
N ALA A 304 -0.38 8.12 7.82
CA ALA A 304 -1.78 8.42 7.59
C ALA A 304 -2.57 7.12 7.36
N GLU A 305 -3.79 7.05 7.85
CA GLU A 305 -4.73 5.98 7.53
C GLU A 305 -6.15 6.50 7.37
N VAL A 306 -6.90 5.89 6.44
CA VAL A 306 -8.28 6.24 6.14
C VAL A 306 -9.12 4.98 6.09
N PHE A 307 -10.23 5.00 6.81
CA PHE A 307 -11.23 3.95 6.85
C PHE A 307 -12.53 4.44 6.21
N GLY A 308 -13.13 3.59 5.39
CA GLY A 308 -14.39 3.85 4.70
C GLY A 308 -15.58 3.69 5.62
N TRP A 309 -16.78 3.86 5.04
CA TRP A 309 -18.02 3.53 5.74
C TRP A 309 -18.24 2.01 5.76
N PRO A 310 -18.63 1.43 6.90
CA PRO A 310 -18.98 0.02 6.98
C PRO A 310 -20.23 -0.27 6.14
N ALA A 311 -20.33 -1.49 5.61
CA ALA A 311 -21.48 -1.90 4.80
C ALA A 311 -22.77 -1.97 5.64
N ARG A 312 -22.66 -2.30 6.92
CA ARG A 312 -23.76 -2.26 7.89
C ARG A 312 -23.40 -1.45 9.12
N GLN A 313 -24.39 -0.79 9.70
CA GLN A 313 -24.22 -0.06 10.95
C GLN A 313 -23.72 -1.00 12.06
N GLY A 314 -22.64 -0.61 12.74
CA GLY A 314 -22.03 -1.38 13.82
C GLY A 314 -20.93 -2.35 13.38
N GLU A 315 -20.71 -2.56 12.07
CA GLU A 315 -19.53 -3.26 11.57
C GLU A 315 -18.28 -2.39 11.67
N GLU A 316 -17.10 -3.04 11.64
CA GLU A 316 -15.83 -2.34 11.65
C GLU A 316 -15.63 -1.55 10.34
N PRO A 317 -15.21 -0.27 10.42
CA PRO A 317 -14.94 0.54 9.23
C PRO A 317 -13.81 -0.10 8.40
N PRO A 318 -13.98 -0.37 7.10
CA PRO A 318 -12.96 -1.03 6.30
C PRO A 318 -11.78 -0.10 6.04
N LEU A 319 -10.54 -0.60 6.16
CA LEU A 319 -9.35 0.16 5.77
C LEU A 319 -9.38 0.42 4.25
N LEU A 320 -9.26 1.68 3.84
CA LEU A 320 -9.13 2.07 2.44
C LEU A 320 -7.67 2.29 2.06
N GLU A 321 -6.91 2.96 2.93
CA GLU A 321 -5.51 3.27 2.71
C GLU A 321 -4.78 3.48 4.02
N ARG A 322 -3.51 3.05 4.06
CA ARG A 322 -2.55 3.32 5.13
C ARG A 322 -1.18 3.57 4.50
N TYR A 323 -0.56 4.67 4.88
CA TYR A 323 0.77 5.10 4.47
C TYR A 323 1.64 5.26 5.71
N VAL A 324 2.83 4.66 5.70
CA VAL A 324 3.80 4.74 6.79
C VAL A 324 5.18 5.02 6.21
N TYR A 325 5.85 6.04 6.73
CA TYR A 325 7.25 6.34 6.46
C TYR A 325 8.07 6.02 7.72
N THR A 326 9.00 5.09 7.59
CA THR A 326 9.95 4.74 8.66
C THR A 326 11.37 5.02 8.20
N GLU A 327 12.32 5.02 9.14
CA GLU A 327 13.75 5.21 8.83
C GLU A 327 14.03 6.51 8.03
N ILE A 328 13.29 7.57 8.38
CA ILE A 328 13.40 8.85 7.68
C ILE A 328 14.77 9.48 7.99
N ARG A 329 15.49 9.85 6.94
CA ARG A 329 16.72 10.64 7.02
C ARG A 329 16.57 11.84 6.12
N THR A 330 16.55 13.03 6.69
CA THR A 330 16.38 14.30 5.97
C THR A 330 17.72 14.90 5.57
N ASN A 331 17.73 15.69 4.49
CA ASN A 331 18.86 16.49 4.05
C ASN A 331 20.12 15.64 3.82
N VAL A 332 19.95 14.49 3.17
CA VAL A 332 21.03 13.55 2.84
C VAL A 332 21.82 13.97 1.61
N GLY A 333 21.41 15.05 0.92
CA GLY A 333 22.12 15.60 -0.23
C GLY A 333 21.80 14.89 -1.53
N LEU A 334 20.53 14.55 -1.77
CA LEU A 334 20.11 13.89 -3.00
C LEU A 334 20.37 14.78 -4.23
N THR A 335 21.02 14.22 -5.24
CA THR A 335 21.40 14.92 -6.46
C THR A 335 20.52 14.52 -7.64
N SER A 336 20.73 15.11 -8.82
CA SER A 336 20.02 14.68 -10.02
C SER A 336 20.35 13.23 -10.40
N ARG A 337 21.54 12.74 -10.03
CA ARG A 337 21.95 11.35 -10.24
C ARG A 337 21.03 10.35 -9.52
N ASP A 338 20.47 10.72 -8.38
CA ASP A 338 19.53 9.87 -7.63
C ASP A 338 18.18 9.67 -8.33
N PHE A 339 17.87 10.47 -9.35
CA PHE A 339 16.62 10.43 -10.11
C PHE A 339 16.89 10.28 -11.61
N ASP A 340 18.03 9.70 -11.95
CA ASP A 340 18.49 9.48 -13.31
C ASP A 340 18.35 7.99 -13.65
N PRO A 341 17.63 7.59 -14.72
CA PRO A 341 17.58 6.20 -15.16
C PRO A 341 18.96 5.67 -15.60
N GLU A 342 19.95 6.52 -15.89
CA GLU A 342 21.31 6.06 -16.19
C GLU A 342 22.13 5.77 -14.93
N ASN A 343 21.53 5.84 -13.74
CA ASN A 343 22.18 5.49 -12.48
C ASN A 343 22.64 4.03 -12.46
N ASP A 344 23.94 3.82 -12.29
CA ASP A 344 24.61 2.52 -12.28
C ASP A 344 24.24 1.68 -11.04
N GLU A 345 23.70 2.32 -10.00
CA GLU A 345 23.08 1.62 -8.87
C GLU A 345 21.67 1.09 -9.18
N TYR A 346 21.05 1.51 -10.29
CA TYR A 346 19.68 1.16 -10.68
C TYR A 346 19.66 0.18 -11.86
N GLN A 347 18.50 -0.40 -12.16
CA GLN A 347 18.33 -1.44 -13.20
C GLN A 347 17.61 -0.93 -14.45
N PHE A 348 17.42 0.38 -14.58
CA PHE A 348 16.87 0.97 -15.79
C PHE A 348 17.80 0.69 -16.98
N VAL A 349 17.22 0.36 -18.13
CA VAL A 349 17.97 0.10 -19.36
C VAL A 349 17.82 1.32 -20.26
N SER A 350 18.93 1.95 -20.62
CA SER A 350 18.99 2.95 -21.69
C SER A 350 18.73 2.24 -23.03
N ARG A 351 17.78 2.73 -23.83
CA ARG A 351 17.60 2.27 -25.21
C ARG A 351 18.52 3.01 -26.15
#